data_AF-A0A9D1PPN3-F1
#
_entry.id   AF-A0A9D1PPN3-F1
#
_cell.length_a   1.000
_cell.length_b   1.000
_cell.length_c   1.000
_cell.angle_alpha   90.00
_cell.angle_beta   90.00
_cell.angle_gamma   90.00
#
_symmetry.space_group_name_H-M   'P 1'
#
loop_
_entity.id
_entity.type
_entity.pdbx_description
1 polymer ?
#
loop_
_entity_poly.entity_id
_entity_poly.type
_entity_poly.pdbx_seq_one_letter_code
_entity_poly.pdbx_strand_id
1 'polypeptide(L)'
;MQRKERTEILIKSDRSVAKRIAETLEAKYSFTTLVEPQYGLTMLKMRESAQNSLFYLGEVLVTECKVMLENDIGVGVVIGTEMELAKYLAIIDAAFEAEVMEVPSIQETLQKEKQHIETEMFKKQTALLKTKVNFETMEV
;
A
#
# COMPACT_ATOMS: atom_id res chain seq x y z
N MET A 1 -1.05 0.02 -14.67
CA MET A 1 -0.98 -0.76 -13.41
C MET A 1 -2.13 -0.35 -12.52
N GLN A 2 -2.84 -1.28 -11.86
CA GLN A 2 -4.04 -0.94 -11.08
C GLN A 2 -3.70 -0.20 -9.77
N ARG A 3 -4.55 0.74 -9.34
CA ARG A 3 -4.37 1.53 -8.09
C ARG A 3 -4.14 0.66 -6.85
N LYS A 4 -4.92 -0.42 -6.71
CA LYS A 4 -4.79 -1.39 -5.60
C LYS A 4 -3.39 -2.00 -5.57
N GLU A 5 -2.90 -2.46 -6.71
CA GLU A 5 -1.61 -3.13 -6.84
C GLU A 5 -0.45 -2.19 -6.49
N ARG A 6 -0.47 -0.93 -6.98
CA ARG A 6 0.60 0.04 -6.69
C ARG A 6 0.67 0.36 -5.21
N THR A 7 -0.48 0.56 -4.60
CA THR A 7 -0.58 0.89 -3.18
C THR A 7 -0.09 -0.26 -2.32
N GLU A 8 -0.46 -1.50 -2.67
CA GLU A 8 -0.01 -2.69 -1.94
C GLU A 8 1.50 -2.87 -2.01
N ILE A 9 2.13 -2.65 -3.16
CA ILE A 9 3.59 -2.71 -3.31
C ILE A 9 4.25 -1.63 -2.45
N LEU A 10 3.80 -0.37 -2.55
CA LEU A 10 4.40 0.75 -1.83
C LEU A 10 4.27 0.62 -0.30
N ILE A 11 3.18 0.00 0.19
CA ILE A 11 2.99 -0.25 1.63
C ILE A 11 3.91 -1.39 2.12
N LYS A 12 4.09 -2.42 1.29
CA LYS A 12 4.91 -3.60 1.63
C LYS A 12 6.41 -3.37 1.39
N SER A 13 6.77 -2.44 0.53
CA SER A 13 8.16 -2.08 0.25
C SER A 13 8.81 -1.29 1.38
N ASP A 14 10.13 -1.10 1.27
CA ASP A 14 10.82 -0.15 2.12
C ASP A 14 10.30 1.28 1.89
N ARG A 15 10.24 2.08 2.96
CA ARG A 15 9.66 3.44 2.91
C ARG A 15 10.50 4.37 2.04
N SER A 16 11.80 4.11 1.91
CA SER A 16 12.70 4.85 1.04
C SER A 16 12.30 4.78 -0.44
N VAL A 17 11.63 3.71 -0.87
CA VAL A 17 11.14 3.57 -2.25
C VAL A 17 10.07 4.62 -2.53
N ALA A 18 9.03 4.68 -1.70
CA ALA A 18 7.94 5.65 -1.82
C ALA A 18 8.48 7.08 -1.72
N LYS A 19 9.37 7.33 -0.75
CA LYS A 19 10.04 8.62 -0.57
C LYS A 19 10.79 9.07 -1.83
N ARG A 20 11.69 8.24 -2.36
CA ARG A 20 12.50 8.58 -3.54
C ARG A 20 11.64 8.89 -4.77
N ILE A 21 10.57 8.12 -4.98
CA ILE A 21 9.65 8.36 -6.09
C ILE A 21 8.92 9.68 -5.89
N ALA A 22 8.37 9.93 -4.70
CA ALA A 22 7.66 11.16 -4.39
C ALA A 22 8.56 12.40 -4.51
N GLU A 23 9.78 12.37 -3.98
CA GLU A 23 10.75 13.48 -4.10
C GLU A 23 11.11 13.77 -5.56
N THR A 24 11.23 12.73 -6.40
CA THR A 24 11.48 12.90 -7.85
C THR A 24 10.31 13.60 -8.54
N LEU A 25 9.08 13.28 -8.13
CA LEU A 25 7.87 13.89 -8.67
C LEU A 25 7.70 15.33 -8.18
N GLU A 26 7.90 15.59 -6.88
CA GLU A 26 7.84 16.94 -6.29
C GLU A 26 8.88 17.88 -6.90
N ALA A 27 10.03 17.37 -7.36
CA ALA A 27 11.04 18.18 -8.05
C ALA A 27 10.63 18.64 -9.45
N LYS A 28 9.68 17.94 -10.09
CA LYS A 28 9.26 18.20 -11.49
C LYS A 28 7.87 18.80 -11.61
N TYR A 29 7.00 18.49 -10.66
CA TYR A 29 5.59 18.83 -10.68
C TYR A 29 5.19 19.56 -9.41
N SER A 30 4.25 20.50 -9.54
CA SER A 30 3.69 21.21 -8.40
C SER A 30 2.42 20.52 -7.93
N PHE A 31 2.45 20.01 -6.71
CA PHE A 31 1.30 19.39 -6.06
C PHE A 31 0.65 20.39 -5.11
N THR A 32 -0.69 20.46 -5.14
CA THR A 32 -1.47 21.22 -4.16
C THR A 32 -2.02 20.25 -3.12
N THR A 33 -1.72 20.49 -1.83
CA THR A 33 -2.31 19.69 -0.76
C THR A 33 -3.78 20.07 -0.55
N LEU A 34 -4.70 19.12 -0.72
CA LEU A 34 -6.12 19.31 -0.43
C LEU A 34 -6.44 18.96 1.03
N VAL A 35 -5.80 17.90 1.53
CA VAL A 35 -5.90 17.44 2.91
C VAL A 35 -4.49 17.13 3.38
N GLU A 36 -4.00 17.95 4.30
CA GLU A 36 -2.71 17.72 4.96
C GLU A 36 -2.69 16.35 5.65
N PRO A 37 -1.53 15.69 5.77
CA PRO A 37 -1.43 14.42 6.47
C PRO A 37 -2.03 14.51 7.89
N GLN A 38 -3.14 13.84 8.09
CA GLN A 38 -3.90 13.91 9.32
C GLN A 38 -4.32 12.52 9.81
N TYR A 39 -4.45 12.39 11.12
CA TYR A 39 -4.95 11.17 11.73
C TYR A 39 -6.47 11.06 11.55
N GLY A 40 -6.91 9.84 11.28
CA GLY A 40 -8.30 9.45 11.22
C GLY A 40 -8.51 8.10 11.88
N LEU A 41 -9.77 7.75 12.06
CA LEU A 41 -10.17 6.44 12.54
C LEU A 41 -11.06 5.79 11.49
N THR A 42 -10.85 4.51 11.23
CA THR A 42 -11.71 3.73 10.34
C THR A 42 -12.26 2.51 11.05
N MET A 43 -13.56 2.26 10.88
CA MET A 43 -14.24 1.12 11.48
C MET A 43 -13.82 -0.17 10.77
N LEU A 44 -13.21 -1.10 11.52
CA LEU A 44 -12.97 -2.46 11.06
C LEU A 44 -14.28 -3.24 11.03
N LYS A 45 -14.65 -3.67 9.82
CA LYS A 45 -15.83 -4.51 9.57
C LYS A 45 -15.37 -5.90 9.18
N MET A 46 -15.96 -6.92 9.79
CA MET A 46 -15.79 -8.32 9.39
C MET A 46 -17.14 -8.99 9.17
N ARG A 47 -17.14 -10.15 8.52
CA ARG A 47 -18.29 -11.03 8.50
C ARG A 47 -18.05 -12.18 9.45
N GLU A 48 -18.97 -12.40 10.38
CA GLU A 48 -18.86 -13.52 11.32
C GLU A 48 -19.20 -14.85 10.63
N SER A 49 -18.65 -15.95 11.12
CA SER A 49 -18.68 -17.25 10.43
C SER A 49 -19.96 -18.06 10.63
N ALA A 50 -20.79 -17.76 11.62
CA ALA A 50 -22.01 -18.48 11.95
C ALA A 50 -23.19 -18.08 11.04
N GLN A 51 -23.42 -16.78 10.81
CA GLN A 51 -24.56 -16.26 10.02
C GLN A 51 -24.13 -15.30 8.90
N ASN A 52 -22.83 -15.12 8.66
CA ASN A 52 -22.28 -14.20 7.64
C ASN A 52 -22.74 -12.74 7.79
N SER A 53 -23.16 -12.36 9.00
CA SER A 53 -23.62 -11.02 9.34
C SER A 53 -22.47 -10.02 9.47
N LEU A 54 -22.76 -8.74 9.23
CA LEU A 54 -21.77 -7.67 9.32
C LEU A 54 -21.50 -7.33 10.80
N PHE A 55 -20.26 -7.51 11.23
CA PHE A 55 -19.81 -7.24 12.59
C PHE A 55 -18.76 -6.13 12.61
N TYR A 56 -18.85 -5.24 13.59
CA TYR A 56 -17.97 -4.08 13.74
C TYR A 56 -17.00 -4.35 14.90
N LEU A 57 -15.75 -4.70 14.57
CA LEU A 57 -14.72 -5.09 15.55
C LEU A 57 -14.22 -3.92 16.40
N GLY A 58 -14.30 -2.70 15.87
CA GLY A 58 -13.76 -1.50 16.49
C GLY A 58 -13.15 -0.57 15.45
N GLU A 59 -12.27 0.31 15.90
CA GLU A 59 -11.62 1.34 15.08
C GLU A 59 -10.12 1.08 14.95
N VAL A 60 -9.56 1.45 13.80
CA VAL A 60 -8.12 1.48 13.55
C VAL A 60 -7.69 2.90 13.23
N LEU A 61 -6.61 3.33 13.88
CA LEU A 61 -5.93 4.57 13.56
C LEU A 61 -5.33 4.48 12.16
N VAL A 62 -5.67 5.46 11.33
CA VAL A 62 -5.13 5.64 9.99
C VAL A 62 -4.56 7.05 9.86
N THR A 63 -3.64 7.21 8.94
CA THR A 63 -3.19 8.53 8.48
C THR A 63 -3.61 8.68 7.03
N GLU A 64 -4.33 9.76 6.71
CA GLU A 64 -4.77 10.07 5.36
C GLU A 64 -4.14 11.37 4.85
N CYS A 65 -3.90 11.44 3.55
CA CYS A 65 -3.47 12.64 2.85
C CYS A 65 -4.11 12.67 1.46
N LYS A 66 -4.48 13.86 0.98
CA LYS A 66 -4.99 14.06 -0.37
C LYS A 66 -4.25 15.21 -1.02
N VAL A 67 -3.78 14.98 -2.22
CA VAL A 67 -3.07 15.97 -3.04
C VAL A 67 -3.71 16.04 -4.41
N MET A 68 -3.53 17.18 -5.06
CA MET A 68 -3.97 17.43 -6.42
C MET A 68 -2.77 17.75 -7.29
N LEU A 69 -2.73 17.13 -8.47
CA LEU A 69 -1.83 17.50 -9.55
C LEU A 69 -2.69 17.90 -10.74
N GLU A 70 -2.58 19.16 -11.18
CA GLU A 70 -3.46 19.74 -12.20
C GLU A 70 -4.95 19.57 -11.82
N ASN A 71 -5.68 18.64 -12.43
CA ASN A 71 -7.08 18.35 -12.13
C ASN A 71 -7.30 16.97 -11.48
N ASP A 72 -6.23 16.21 -11.26
CA ASP A 72 -6.30 14.82 -10.80
C ASP A 72 -5.97 14.72 -9.31
N ILE A 73 -6.77 13.92 -8.60
CA ILE A 73 -6.69 13.77 -7.15
C ILE A 73 -6.03 12.45 -6.81
N GLY A 74 -4.93 12.54 -6.08
CA GLY A 74 -4.28 11.40 -5.44
C GLY A 74 -4.65 11.26 -3.98
N VAL A 75 -4.78 10.03 -3.53
CA VAL A 75 -5.14 9.68 -2.15
C VAL A 75 -4.12 8.71 -1.57
N GLY A 76 -3.58 9.05 -0.41
CA GLY A 76 -2.73 8.18 0.39
C GLY A 76 -3.37 7.87 1.73
N VAL A 77 -3.55 6.59 2.04
CA VAL A 77 -4.07 6.14 3.34
C VAL A 77 -3.20 5.01 3.86
N VAL A 78 -2.75 5.14 5.11
CA VAL A 78 -1.86 4.19 5.78
C VAL A 78 -2.40 3.87 7.17
N ILE A 79 -2.28 2.63 7.62
CA ILE A 79 -2.58 2.25 9.00
C ILE A 79 -1.46 2.79 9.92
N GLY A 80 -1.86 3.36 11.06
CA GLY A 80 -0.94 3.93 12.05
C GLY A 80 -0.73 5.43 11.84
N THR A 81 0.46 5.91 12.22
CA THR A 81 0.79 7.34 12.38
C THR A 81 1.77 7.87 11.33
N GLU A 82 1.98 7.15 10.24
CA GLU A 82 3.00 7.44 9.23
C GLU A 82 2.57 8.55 8.27
N MET A 83 2.70 9.81 8.72
CA MET A 83 2.31 11.02 7.95
C MET A 83 3.08 11.16 6.64
N GLU A 84 4.40 10.97 6.67
CA GLU A 84 5.23 11.10 5.46
C GLU A 84 4.83 10.06 4.41
N LEU A 85 4.62 8.81 4.84
CA LEU A 85 4.23 7.76 3.91
C LEU A 85 2.86 8.04 3.29
N ALA A 86 1.88 8.51 4.07
CA ALA A 86 0.58 8.90 3.55
C ALA A 86 0.72 10.02 2.48
N LYS A 87 1.58 11.01 2.71
CA LYS A 87 1.88 12.07 1.73
C LYS A 87 2.52 11.49 0.46
N TYR A 88 3.55 10.66 0.59
CA TYR A 88 4.23 10.06 -0.56
C TYR A 88 3.28 9.20 -1.40
N LEU A 89 2.41 8.42 -0.75
CA LEU A 89 1.39 7.64 -1.45
C LEU A 89 0.41 8.54 -2.21
N ALA A 90 -0.04 9.64 -1.61
CA ALA A 90 -0.96 10.57 -2.27
C ALA A 90 -0.32 11.21 -3.52
N ILE A 91 0.95 11.61 -3.44
CA ILE A 91 1.71 12.19 -4.56
C ILE A 91 1.84 11.19 -5.70
N ILE A 92 2.26 9.96 -5.38
CA ILE A 92 2.41 8.90 -6.39
C ILE A 92 1.05 8.58 -7.00
N ASP A 93 0.00 8.51 -6.19
CA ASP A 93 -1.36 8.24 -6.66
C ASP A 93 -1.83 9.32 -7.66
N ALA A 94 -1.63 10.61 -7.34
CA ALA A 94 -1.98 11.73 -8.22
C ALA A 94 -1.19 11.70 -9.54
N ALA A 95 0.12 11.44 -9.47
CA ALA A 95 0.97 11.36 -10.65
C ALA A 95 0.55 10.23 -11.61
N PHE A 96 0.07 9.11 -11.06
CA PHE A 96 -0.46 8.01 -11.88
C PHE A 96 -1.82 8.34 -12.52
N GLU A 97 -2.69 9.10 -11.85
CA GLU A 97 -3.96 9.55 -12.46
C GLU A 97 -3.73 10.60 -13.55
N ALA A 98 -2.81 11.53 -13.33
CA ALA A 98 -2.42 12.55 -14.31
C ALA A 98 -1.57 12.00 -15.47
N GLU A 99 -1.27 10.69 -15.50
CA GLU A 99 -0.46 10.02 -16.53
C GLU A 99 0.87 10.73 -16.87
N VAL A 100 1.59 11.21 -15.84
CA VAL A 100 2.85 11.95 -16.06
C VAL A 100 3.94 11.10 -16.74
N MET A 101 4.93 11.78 -17.34
CA MET A 101 5.97 11.17 -18.17
C MET A 101 6.77 10.08 -17.45
N GLU A 102 6.93 10.19 -16.13
CA GLU A 102 7.71 9.29 -15.29
C GLU A 102 6.96 7.99 -14.94
N VAL A 103 5.65 7.92 -15.16
CA VAL A 103 4.82 6.76 -14.79
C VAL A 103 5.40 5.44 -15.31
N PRO A 104 5.85 5.31 -16.57
CA PRO A 104 6.48 4.07 -17.05
C PRO A 104 7.74 3.68 -16.27
N SER A 105 8.62 4.63 -15.97
CA SER A 105 9.84 4.39 -15.20
C SER A 105 9.54 3.99 -13.74
N ILE A 106 8.52 4.61 -13.16
CA ILE A 106 8.04 4.26 -11.82
C ILE A 106 7.42 2.86 -11.83
N GLN A 107 6.64 2.51 -12.86
CA GLN A 107 6.06 1.17 -13.01
C GLN A 107 7.14 0.08 -13.08
N GLU A 108 8.22 0.30 -13.83
CA GLU A 108 9.36 -0.64 -13.85
C GLU A 108 10.00 -0.80 -12.47
N THR A 109 10.14 0.29 -11.72
CA THR A 109 10.66 0.27 -10.35
C THR A 109 9.73 -0.56 -9.44
N LEU A 110 8.42 -0.31 -9.49
CA LEU A 110 7.43 -1.04 -8.69
C LEU A 110 7.37 -2.53 -9.06
N GLN A 111 7.58 -2.91 -10.32
CA GLN A 111 7.65 -4.30 -10.73
C GLN A 111 8.86 -5.03 -10.13
N LYS A 112 10.03 -4.38 -10.07
CA LYS A 112 11.22 -4.93 -9.40
C LYS A 112 10.98 -5.12 -7.91
N GLU A 113 10.40 -4.12 -7.25
CA GLU A 113 10.04 -4.20 -5.82
C GLU A 113 9.01 -5.31 -5.56
N LYS A 114 8.02 -5.47 -6.44
CA LYS A 114 7.04 -6.56 -6.36
C LYS A 114 7.72 -7.93 -6.37
N GLN A 115 8.64 -8.17 -7.30
CA GLN A 115 9.38 -9.43 -7.38
C GLN A 115 10.22 -9.68 -6.12
N HIS A 116 10.82 -8.62 -5.56
CA HIS A 116 11.56 -8.71 -4.31
C HIS A 116 10.65 -9.11 -3.13
N ILE A 117 9.50 -8.44 -2.98
CA ILE A 117 8.50 -8.74 -1.95
C ILE A 117 7.99 -10.19 -2.08
N GLU A 118 7.66 -10.64 -3.29
CA GLU A 118 7.19 -12.01 -3.55
C GLU A 118 8.24 -13.05 -3.17
N THR A 119 9.52 -12.80 -3.50
CA THR A 119 10.63 -13.67 -3.13
C THR A 119 10.79 -13.78 -1.61
N GLU A 120 10.74 -12.65 -0.90
CA GLU A 120 10.83 -12.64 0.56
C GLU A 120 9.62 -13.29 1.23
N MET A 121 8.42 -13.08 0.69
CA MET A 121 7.21 -13.77 1.13
C MET A 121 7.32 -15.29 0.93
N PHE A 122 7.81 -15.74 -0.21
CA PHE A 122 8.01 -17.16 -0.50
C PHE A 122 8.98 -17.83 0.47
N LYS A 123 10.10 -17.16 0.79
CA LYS A 123 11.06 -17.64 1.80
C LYS A 123 10.41 -17.78 3.18
N LYS A 124 9.65 -16.77 3.63
CA LYS A 124 8.91 -16.81 4.90
C LYS A 124 7.88 -17.93 4.93
N GLN A 125 7.13 -18.10 3.86
CA GLN A 125 6.13 -19.16 3.74
C GLN A 125 6.77 -20.55 3.80
N THR A 126 7.90 -20.74 3.11
CA THR A 126 8.67 -22.00 3.14
C THR A 126 9.16 -22.32 4.55
N ALA A 127 9.60 -21.31 5.30
CA ALA A 127 10.00 -21.49 6.70
C ALA A 127 8.81 -21.89 7.59
N LEU A 128 7.64 -21.26 7.43
CA LEU A 128 6.42 -21.61 8.16
C LEU A 128 5.91 -23.02 7.81
N LEU A 129 6.06 -23.47 6.57
CA LEU A 129 5.64 -24.83 6.18
C LEU A 129 6.39 -25.94 6.94
N LYS A 130 7.59 -25.66 7.49
CA LYS A 130 8.31 -26.60 8.36
C LYS A 130 7.58 -26.86 9.68
N THR A 131 6.66 -26.00 10.09
CA THR A 131 5.83 -26.19 11.30
C THR A 131 4.50 -26.88 11.00
N LYS A 132 4.27 -27.30 9.74
CA LYS A 132 3.03 -28.01 9.36
C LYS A 132 3.08 -29.45 9.88
N VAL A 133 2.15 -29.80 10.76
CA VAL A 133 1.96 -31.18 11.21
C VAL A 133 1.34 -32.01 10.08
N ASN A 134 1.95 -33.14 9.74
CA ASN A 134 1.38 -34.11 8.82
C ASN A 134 0.62 -35.19 9.61
N PHE A 135 -0.65 -35.41 9.27
CA PHE A 135 -1.51 -36.43 9.88
C PHE A 135 -1.64 -37.70 9.02
N GLU A 136 -1.04 -37.73 7.82
CA GLU A 136 -0.97 -38.94 7.02
C GLU A 136 -0.03 -39.96 7.68
N THR A 137 -0.60 -41.05 8.19
CA THR A 137 0.14 -42.22 8.66
C THR A 137 0.65 -43.01 7.47
N MET A 138 1.93 -43.40 7.46
CA MET A 138 2.45 -44.39 6.51
C MET A 138 1.63 -45.68 6.68
N GLU A 139 0.82 -46.04 5.68
CA GLU A 139 0.32 -47.40 5.56
C GLU A 139 1.52 -48.33 5.30
N VAL A 140 1.70 -49.31 6.18
CA VAL A 140 2.75 -50.35 6.11
C VAL A 140 2.30 -51.45 5.16
#